data_AF-A9WDQ5-F1
#
_entry.id   AF-A9WDQ5-F1
#
_cell.length_a   1.000
_cell.length_b   1.000
_cell.length_c   1.000
_cell.angle_alpha   90.00
_cell.angle_beta   90.00
_cell.angle_gamma   90.00
#
_symmetry.space_group_name_H-M   'P 1'
#
loop_
_entity.id
_entity.type
_entity.pdbx_description
1 polymer ?
#
loop_
_entity_poly.entity_id
_entity_poly.type
_entity_poly.pdbx_seq_one_letter_code
_entity_poly.pdbx_strand_id
1 'polypeptide(L)'
;MYIRWVVRKHKNAEIANTNFYDAYLVESYRDERGQPRQRTVAYLGNIRQINNEFPTIERELFLLRADRILDTLPELTESDRQEIREALRRKIPPLNRDEVIRAFTANLTWYRQWWEQNGCPLTDDELLSIIRATRGGMEAV
;
A
#
# COMPACT_ATOMS: atom_id res chain seq x y z
N MET A 1 -7.90 18.58 4.64
CA MET A 1 -8.44 17.31 5.20
C MET A 1 -7.32 16.57 5.94
N TYR A 2 -7.58 15.44 6.61
CA TYR A 2 -6.51 14.66 7.24
C TYR A 2 -6.81 13.14 7.27
N ILE A 3 -5.78 12.34 7.53
CA ILE A 3 -5.90 10.89 7.64
C ILE A 3 -6.14 10.50 9.09
N ARG A 4 -7.28 9.86 9.35
CA ARG A 4 -7.56 9.22 10.62
C ARG A 4 -7.21 7.73 10.53
N TRP A 5 -6.24 7.33 11.35
CA TRP A 5 -5.86 5.92 11.50
C TRP A 5 -6.68 5.26 12.61
N VAL A 6 -7.36 4.17 12.29
CA VAL A 6 -8.01 3.31 13.28
C VAL A 6 -7.20 2.03 13.39
N VAL A 7 -6.76 1.71 14.61
CA VAL A 7 -5.93 0.52 14.86
C VAL A 7 -6.77 -0.54 15.53
N ARG A 8 -6.85 -1.72 14.92
CA ARG A 8 -7.53 -2.90 15.48
C ARG A 8 -6.52 -3.98 15.77
N LYS A 9 -6.56 -4.56 16.97
CA LYS A 9 -5.76 -5.74 17.32
C LYS A 9 -6.42 -7.00 16.76
N HIS A 10 -5.62 -8.01 16.43
CA HIS A 10 -6.15 -9.34 16.18
C HIS A 10 -6.94 -9.85 17.40
N LYS A 11 -8.07 -10.53 17.18
CA LYS A 11 -8.96 -11.02 18.26
C LYS A 11 -8.22 -11.91 19.27
N ASN A 12 -7.22 -12.66 18.77
CA ASN A 12 -6.33 -13.48 19.58
C ASN A 12 -4.92 -12.87 19.54
N ALA A 13 -4.73 -11.76 20.27
CA ALA A 13 -3.46 -11.02 20.27
C ALA A 13 -2.30 -11.82 20.92
N GLU A 14 -2.60 -12.85 21.72
CA GLU A 14 -1.61 -13.76 22.31
C GLU A 14 -1.03 -14.75 21.30
N ILE A 15 -1.73 -15.01 20.18
CA ILE A 15 -1.36 -16.03 19.19
C ILE A 15 -0.78 -15.38 17.93
N ALA A 16 -1.21 -14.17 17.60
CA ALA A 16 -0.76 -13.44 16.42
C ALA A 16 -0.40 -12.00 16.80
N ASN A 17 0.88 -11.66 16.67
CA ASN A 17 1.39 -10.30 16.88
C ASN A 17 1.09 -9.43 15.65
N THR A 18 -0.21 -9.22 15.40
CA THR A 18 -0.72 -8.55 14.21
C THR A 18 -1.70 -7.44 14.59
N ASN A 19 -1.45 -6.24 14.08
CA ASN A 19 -2.36 -5.10 14.13
C ASN A 19 -2.85 -4.75 12.73
N PHE A 20 -4.07 -4.24 12.64
CA PHE A 20 -4.70 -3.77 11.41
C PHE A 20 -4.82 -2.25 11.48
N TYR A 21 -4.26 -1.55 10.49
CA TYR A 21 -4.32 -0.09 10.39
C TYR A 21 -5.26 0.29 9.26
N ASP A 22 -6.45 0.77 9.62
CA ASP A 22 -7.43 1.30 8.67
C ASP A 22 -7.22 2.80 8.48
N ALA A 23 -7.08 3.24 7.23
CA ALA A 23 -6.91 4.64 6.87
C ALA A 23 -8.23 5.23 6.38
N TYR A 24 -8.69 6.30 7.02
CA TYR A 24 -9.86 7.07 6.59
C TYR A 24 -9.46 8.51 6.26
N LEU A 25 -9.87 9.00 5.10
CA LEU A 25 -9.83 10.43 4.79
C LEU A 25 -10.99 11.11 5.52
N VAL A 26 -10.68 12.11 6.34
CA VAL A 26 -11.65 12.83 7.16
C VAL A 26 -11.57 14.31 6.86
N GLU A 27 -12.73 14.94 6.74
CA GLU A 27 -12.89 16.38 6.60
C GLU A 27 -13.44 16.97 7.90
N SER A 28 -12.88 18.11 8.31
CA SER A 28 -13.41 18.91 9.41
C SER A 28 -14.14 20.13 8.85
N TYR A 29 -15.33 20.40 9.37
CA TYR A 29 -16.16 21.54 8.96
C TYR A 29 -16.88 22.13 10.18
N ARG A 30 -17.50 23.30 10.04
CA ARG A 30 -18.40 23.85 11.06
C ARG A 30 -19.84 23.66 10.63
N ASP A 31 -20.70 23.23 11.54
CA ASP A 31 -22.14 23.17 11.28
C ASP A 31 -22.79 24.57 11.32
N GLU A 32 -24.09 24.63 11.06
CA GLU A 32 -24.88 25.88 11.03
C GLU A 32 -24.82 26.66 12.36
N ARG A 33 -24.51 25.99 13.48
CA ARG A 33 -24.35 26.60 14.81
C ARG A 33 -22.89 26.98 15.09
N GLY A 34 -22.02 26.89 14.09
CA GLY A 34 -20.59 27.14 14.19
C GLY A 34 -19.81 26.06 14.93
N GLN A 35 -20.42 24.91 15.28
CA GLN A 35 -19.75 23.87 16.06
C GLN A 35 -18.85 23.01 15.17
N PRO A 36 -17.64 22.63 15.64
CA PRO A 36 -16.74 21.79 14.87
C PRO A 36 -17.32 20.38 14.71
N ARG A 37 -17.38 19.90 13.47
CA ARG A 37 -17.84 18.58 13.07
C ARG A 37 -16.79 17.90 12.18
N GLN A 38 -16.92 16.59 12.06
CA GLN A 38 -16.08 15.75 11.21
C GLN A 38 -16.95 14.78 10.43
N ARG A 39 -16.58 14.54 9.17
CA ARG A 39 -17.19 13.49 8.34
C ARG A 39 -16.11 12.66 7.66
N THR A 40 -16.37 11.37 7.50
CA THR A 40 -15.54 10.50 6.67
C THR A 40 -15.83 10.81 5.21
N VAL A 41 -14.78 11.14 4.46
CA VAL A 41 -14.84 11.36 3.01
C VAL A 41 -14.68 10.02 2.29
N ALA A 42 -13.63 9.28 2.64
CA ALA A 42 -13.33 8.00 2.02
C ALA A 42 -12.61 7.03 2.98
N TYR A 43 -12.74 5.74 2.69
CA TYR A 43 -11.87 4.71 3.25
C TYR A 43 -10.74 4.44 2.25
N LEU A 44 -9.49 4.68 2.66
CA LEU A 44 -8.30 4.58 1.80
C LEU A 44 -7.68 3.18 1.81
N GLY A 45 -8.17 2.29 2.68
CA GLY A 45 -7.74 0.90 2.76
C GLY A 45 -7.17 0.51 4.12
N ASN A 46 -6.68 -0.73 4.18
CA ASN A 46 -6.06 -1.33 5.36
C ASN A 46 -4.68 -1.87 5.03
N ILE A 47 -3.79 -1.79 6.01
CA ILE A 47 -2.49 -2.47 6.01
C ILE A 47 -2.27 -3.20 7.34
N ARG A 48 -1.68 -4.39 7.26
CA ARG A 48 -1.34 -5.20 8.43
C ARG A 48 0.05 -4.84 8.91
N GLN A 49 0.20 -4.72 10.22
CA GLN A 49 1.48 -4.63 10.89
C GLN A 49 1.73 -5.96 11.60
N ILE A 50 2.83 -6.63 11.31
CA ILE A 50 3.23 -7.90 11.91
C ILE A 50 4.56 -7.66 12.62
N ASN A 51 4.67 -8.04 13.89
CA ASN A 51 5.89 -7.81 14.67
C ASN A 51 6.38 -6.35 14.65
N ASN A 52 5.44 -5.40 14.76
CA ASN A 52 5.68 -3.95 14.68
C ASN A 52 6.18 -3.43 13.32
N GLU A 53 6.22 -4.25 12.29
CA GLU A 53 6.64 -3.86 10.94
C GLU A 53 5.49 -3.96 9.94
N PHE A 54 5.44 -3.03 8.99
CA PHE A 54 4.57 -3.14 7.82
C PHE A 54 5.29 -3.95 6.73
N PRO A 55 4.75 -5.10 6.29
CA PRO A 55 5.38 -5.93 5.28
C PRO A 55 5.61 -5.17 3.97
N THR A 56 6.79 -5.34 3.36
CA THR A 56 7.27 -4.52 2.24
C THR A 56 6.29 -4.39 1.08
N ILE A 57 5.89 -5.52 0.48
CA ILE A 57 4.96 -5.52 -0.66
C ILE A 57 3.57 -4.99 -0.27
N GLU A 58 3.13 -5.20 0.97
CA GLU A 58 1.85 -4.67 1.45
C GLU A 58 1.86 -3.15 1.55
N ARG A 59 3.01 -2.52 1.85
CA ARG A 59 3.14 -1.05 1.86
C ARG A 59 2.85 -0.46 0.48
N GLU A 60 3.49 -0.99 -0.56
CA GLU A 60 3.30 -0.50 -1.92
C GLU A 60 1.88 -0.76 -2.44
N LEU A 61 1.33 -1.96 -2.20
CA LEU A 61 -0.05 -2.28 -2.57
C LEU A 61 -1.07 -1.41 -1.83
N PHE A 62 -0.82 -1.06 -0.57
CA PHE A 62 -1.65 -0.12 0.18
C PHE A 62 -1.58 1.29 -0.42
N LEU A 63 -0.37 1.82 -0.66
CA LEU A 63 -0.18 3.16 -1.21
C LEU A 63 -0.79 3.29 -2.62
N LEU A 64 -0.59 2.30 -3.50
CA LEU A 64 -1.17 2.29 -4.85
C LEU A 64 -2.70 2.28 -4.82
N ARG A 65 -3.31 1.48 -3.93
CA ARG A 65 -4.77 1.44 -3.80
C ARG A 65 -5.32 2.74 -3.24
N ALA A 66 -4.66 3.31 -2.23
CA ALA A 66 -5.05 4.60 -1.66
C ALA A 66 -4.98 5.71 -2.72
N ASP A 67 -3.92 5.73 -3.53
CA ASP A 67 -3.75 6.70 -4.61
C ASP A 67 -4.89 6.63 -5.64
N ARG A 68 -5.21 5.43 -6.11
CA ARG A 68 -6.36 5.20 -7.01
C ARG A 68 -7.68 5.68 -6.42
N ILE A 69 -7.88 5.52 -5.11
CA ILE A 69 -9.09 6.02 -4.44
C ILE A 69 -9.10 7.56 -4.44
N LEU A 70 -7.97 8.21 -4.16
CA LEU A 70 -7.87 9.67 -4.19
C LEU A 70 -8.16 10.25 -5.58
N ASP A 71 -7.76 9.56 -6.64
CA ASP A 71 -8.05 9.96 -8.02
C ASP A 71 -9.55 9.91 -8.35
N THR A 72 -10.32 9.08 -7.65
CA THR A 72 -11.78 8.98 -7.83
C THR A 72 -12.59 10.04 -7.06
N LEU A 73 -11.94 10.86 -6.23
CA LEU A 73 -12.61 11.88 -5.41
C LEU A 73 -12.58 13.23 -6.15
N PRO A 74 -13.71 13.66 -6.77
CA PRO A 74 -13.78 14.89 -7.56
C PRO A 74 -13.64 16.17 -6.71
N GLU A 75 -13.96 16.10 -5.41
CA GLU A 75 -13.86 17.21 -4.48
C GLU A 75 -12.41 17.56 -4.08
N LEU A 76 -11.43 16.70 -4.41
CA LEU A 76 -10.03 16.94 -4.11
C LEU A 76 -9.34 17.68 -5.25
N THR A 77 -8.61 18.74 -4.90
CA THR A 77 -7.62 19.33 -5.81
C THR A 77 -6.37 18.45 -5.88
N GLU A 78 -5.52 18.69 -6.87
CA GLU A 78 -4.25 17.95 -6.95
C GLU A 78 -3.32 18.26 -5.76
N SER A 79 -3.38 19.48 -5.24
CA SER A 79 -2.67 19.84 -4.01
C SER A 79 -3.16 19.02 -2.82
N ASP A 80 -4.48 18.86 -2.66
CA ASP A 80 -5.05 18.03 -1.59
C ASP A 80 -4.58 16.57 -1.72
N ARG A 81 -4.62 16.01 -2.94
CA ARG A 81 -4.15 14.64 -3.19
C ARG A 81 -2.69 14.49 -2.79
N GLN A 82 -1.84 15.44 -3.18
CA GLN A 82 -0.42 15.41 -2.84
C GLN A 82 -0.17 15.48 -1.33
N GLU A 83 -0.85 16.36 -0.60
CA GLU A 83 -0.76 16.44 0.86
C GLU A 83 -1.19 15.15 1.55
N ILE A 84 -2.25 14.52 1.05
CA ILE A 84 -2.76 13.24 1.58
C ILE A 84 -1.75 12.12 1.28
N ARG A 85 -1.18 12.06 0.08
CA ARG A 85 -0.11 11.09 -0.28
C ARG A 85 1.09 11.23 0.65
N GLU A 86 1.51 12.45 0.95
CA GLU A 86 2.61 12.71 1.89
C GLU A 86 2.26 12.30 3.32
N ALA A 87 1.03 12.54 3.76
CA ALA A 87 0.56 12.09 5.06
C ALA A 87 0.50 10.55 5.16
N LEU A 88 0.10 9.85 4.09
CA LEU A 88 0.16 8.38 4.02
C LEU A 88 1.62 7.92 4.13
N ARG A 89 2.52 8.51 3.33
CA ARG A 89 3.96 8.16 3.29
C ARG A 89 4.68 8.39 4.61
N ARG A 90 4.27 9.38 5.41
CA ARG A 90 4.80 9.59 6.76
C ARG A 90 4.52 8.42 7.71
N LYS A 91 3.38 7.73 7.56
CA LYS A 91 3.04 6.55 8.37
C LYS A 91 3.54 5.26 7.74
N ILE A 92 3.40 5.15 6.43
CA ILE A 92 3.75 3.99 5.61
C ILE A 92 4.82 4.43 4.62
N PRO A 93 6.11 4.40 5.00
CA PRO A 93 7.17 4.88 4.12
C PRO A 93 7.26 4.05 2.84
N PRO A 94 7.61 4.67 1.69
CA PRO A 94 7.90 3.93 0.47
C PRO A 94 9.07 2.96 0.70
N LEU A 95 9.19 1.93 -0.13
CA LEU A 95 10.33 1.01 -0.05
C LEU A 95 11.66 1.71 -0.34
N ASN A 96 12.66 1.45 0.50
CA ASN A 96 14.04 1.78 0.15
C ASN A 96 14.63 0.71 -0.80
N ARG A 97 15.78 1.03 -1.39
CA ARG A 97 16.46 0.16 -2.37
C ARG A 97 16.62 -1.29 -1.89
N ASP A 98 17.08 -1.48 -0.67
CA ASP A 98 17.36 -2.82 -0.15
C ASP A 98 16.07 -3.60 0.13
N GLU A 99 15.02 -2.91 0.58
CA GLU A 99 13.69 -3.50 0.73
C GLU A 99 13.11 -3.92 -0.62
N VAL A 100 13.26 -3.10 -1.66
CA VAL A 100 12.84 -3.45 -3.03
C VAL A 100 13.58 -4.70 -3.52
N ILE A 101 14.91 -4.73 -3.38
CA ILE A 101 15.72 -5.88 -3.81
C ILE A 101 15.27 -7.15 -3.07
N ARG A 102 15.14 -7.09 -1.74
CA ARG A 102 14.70 -8.25 -0.94
C ARG A 102 13.30 -8.71 -1.33
N ALA A 103 12.36 -7.77 -1.48
CA ALA A 103 10.99 -8.10 -1.87
C ALA A 103 10.94 -8.72 -3.28
N PHE A 104 11.67 -8.14 -4.24
CA PHE A 104 11.76 -8.66 -5.60
C PHE A 104 12.34 -10.07 -5.63
N THR A 105 13.47 -10.30 -4.97
CA THR A 105 14.10 -11.61 -4.88
C THR A 105 13.17 -12.64 -4.22
N ALA A 106 12.53 -12.31 -3.11
CA ALA A 106 11.61 -13.23 -2.44
C ALA A 106 10.42 -13.64 -3.32
N ASN A 107 9.83 -12.67 -4.04
CA ASN A 107 8.76 -12.97 -4.99
C ASN A 107 9.27 -13.81 -6.17
N LEU A 108 10.45 -13.50 -6.71
CA LEU A 108 11.08 -14.27 -7.78
C LEU A 108 11.33 -15.74 -7.36
N THR A 109 11.83 -15.95 -6.14
CA THR A 109 12.00 -17.28 -5.55
C THR A 109 10.67 -18.03 -5.48
N TRP A 110 9.61 -17.36 -5.02
CA TRP A 110 8.28 -17.96 -4.95
C TRP A 110 7.76 -18.36 -6.35
N TYR A 111 7.87 -17.48 -7.35
CA TYR A 111 7.46 -17.81 -8.72
C TYR A 111 8.23 -19.00 -9.28
N ARG A 112 9.55 -19.05 -9.07
CA ARG A 112 10.40 -20.18 -9.48
C ARG A 112 9.94 -21.49 -8.86
N GLN A 113 9.71 -21.51 -7.56
CA GLN A 113 9.21 -22.68 -6.85
C GLN A 113 7.84 -23.12 -7.38
N TRP A 114 6.95 -22.17 -7.63
CA TRP A 114 5.62 -22.47 -8.17
C TRP A 114 5.71 -23.14 -9.55
N TRP A 115 6.52 -22.60 -10.47
CA TRP A 115 6.72 -23.18 -11.79
C TRP A 115 7.28 -24.60 -11.74
N GLU A 116 8.30 -24.84 -10.90
CA GLU A 116 8.88 -26.16 -10.69
C GLU A 116 7.83 -27.16 -10.17
N GLN A 117 7.03 -26.77 -9.19
CA GLN A 117 6.00 -27.63 -8.59
C GLN A 117 4.83 -27.93 -9.53
N ASN A 118 4.56 -27.06 -10.51
CA ASN A 118 3.44 -27.19 -11.44
C ASN A 118 3.85 -27.73 -12.82
N GLY A 119 5.06 -28.28 -12.95
CA GLY A 119 5.52 -28.97 -14.16
C GLY A 119 5.93 -28.06 -15.32
N CYS A 120 6.16 -26.77 -15.05
CA CYS A 120 6.57 -25.78 -16.04
C CYS A 120 7.85 -25.05 -15.61
N PRO A 121 8.97 -25.75 -15.29
CA PRO A 121 10.17 -25.08 -14.80
C PRO A 121 10.73 -24.12 -15.86
N LEU A 122 11.09 -22.91 -15.44
CA LEU A 122 11.80 -21.96 -16.30
C LEU A 122 13.31 -22.14 -16.18
N THR A 123 13.98 -22.01 -17.31
CA THR A 123 15.43 -21.83 -17.37
C THR A 123 15.82 -20.41 -16.92
N ASP A 124 17.08 -20.22 -16.54
CA ASP A 124 17.59 -18.91 -16.14
C ASP A 124 17.53 -17.89 -17.31
N ASP A 125 17.70 -18.34 -18.56
CA ASP A 125 17.61 -17.50 -19.75
C ASP A 125 16.17 -17.03 -20.04
N GLU A 126 15.17 -17.90 -19.83
CA GLU A 126 13.76 -17.52 -19.91
C GLU A 126 13.40 -16.50 -18.83
N LEU A 127 13.89 -16.71 -17.60
CA LEU A 127 13.69 -15.78 -16.50
C LEU A 127 14.32 -14.40 -16.79
N LEU A 128 15.55 -14.39 -17.28
CA LEU A 128 16.23 -13.16 -17.71
C LEU A 128 15.49 -12.46 -18.84
N SER A 129 14.90 -13.23 -19.77
CA SER A 129 14.10 -12.68 -20.87
C SER A 129 12.82 -12.00 -20.36
N ILE A 130 12.13 -12.59 -19.38
CA ILE A 130 10.98 -11.96 -18.71
C ILE A 130 11.40 -10.64 -18.04
N ILE A 131 12.51 -10.64 -17.30
CA ILE A 131 13.04 -9.43 -16.65
C ILE A 131 13.41 -8.35 -17.69
N ARG A 132 13.97 -8.73 -18.84
CA ARG A 132 14.28 -7.78 -19.91
C ARG A 132 13.02 -7.20 -20.54
N ALA A 133 11.96 -7.99 -20.69
CA ALA A 133 10.69 -7.54 -21.25
C ALA A 133 10.04 -6.42 -20.41
N THR A 134 10.27 -6.38 -19.08
CA THR A 134 9.74 -5.30 -18.24
C THR A 134 10.37 -3.94 -18.53
N ARG A 135 11.51 -3.87 -19.23
CA ARG A 135 12.14 -2.60 -19.64
C ARG A 135 11.33 -1.87 -20.71
N GLY A 136 10.69 -2.60 -21.62
CA GLY A 136 9.87 -2.00 -22.69
C GLY A 136 8.60 -1.31 -22.19
N GLY A 137 8.14 -1.63 -20.98
CA GLY A 137 7.01 -0.96 -20.33
C GLY A 137 7.36 0.35 -19.63
N MET A 138 8.65 0.73 -19.55
CA MET A 138 9.10 1.97 -18.89
C MET A 138 9.11 3.20 -19.81
N GLU A 139 8.86 3.05 -21.11
CA GLU A 139 8.80 4.15 -22.09
C GLU A 139 7.38 4.71 -22.31
N ALA A 140 6.39 4.31 -21.50
CA ALA A 140 5.02 4.79 -21.60
C ALA A 140 4.47 5.29 -20.26
N VAL A 141 5.05 6.37 -19.73
CA VAL A 141 4.40 7.30 -18.78
C VAL A 141 4.91 8.71 -19.04
#